data_AF-A0A6H9SCF3-F1
#
_entry.id   AF-A0A6H9SCF3-F1
#
_cell.length_a   1.000
_cell.length_b   1.000
_cell.length_c   1.000
_cell.angle_alpha   90.00
_cell.angle_beta   90.00
_cell.angle_gamma   90.00
#
_symmetry.space_group_name_H-M   'P 1'
#
loop_
_entity.id
_entity.type
_entity.pdbx_description
1 polymer ?
#
loop_
_entity_poly.entity_id
_entity_poly.type
_entity_poly.pdbx_seq_one_letter_code
_entity_poly.pdbx_strand_id
1 'polypeptide(L)'
;MNAQALTDREFGQFQSWLYQAAGISLSEAKKALVAGRLFKRLKHYGLDSYGEYFKLIMNGQRTDELQVALDLLTTNETYFFREPKHFDFLRQHVLPHATPGKTFRLWSAASSSGEEPYSLAMTLAEGLGTTPWEVIGSDISSQVLAKARAGH
;
A
#
# COMPACT_ATOMS: atom_id res chain seq x y z
N MET A 1 25.34 16.56 -6.57
CA MET A 1 25.32 16.51 -5.10
C MET A 1 25.33 15.05 -4.66
N ASN A 2 26.31 14.65 -3.85
CA ASN A 2 26.33 13.35 -3.19
C ASN A 2 25.64 13.53 -1.84
N ALA A 3 24.38 13.13 -1.72
CA ALA A 3 23.71 13.16 -0.42
C ALA A 3 24.50 12.29 0.56
N GLN A 4 24.69 12.79 1.79
CA GLN A 4 25.36 12.04 2.84
C GLN A 4 24.57 10.77 3.18
N ALA A 5 25.25 9.74 3.68
CA ALA A 5 24.60 8.51 4.09
C ALA A 5 23.55 8.78 5.17
N LEU A 6 22.41 8.07 5.11
CA LEU A 6 21.36 8.16 6.12
C LEU A 6 21.95 7.81 7.50
N THR A 7 21.88 8.75 8.45
CA THR A 7 22.38 8.53 9.81
C THR A 7 21.38 7.71 10.63
N ASP A 8 21.82 7.11 11.75
CA ASP A 8 20.91 6.36 12.65
C ASP A 8 19.85 7.28 13.26
N ARG A 9 20.23 8.52 13.58
CA ARG A 9 19.32 9.54 14.09
C ARG A 9 18.22 9.86 13.08
N GLU A 10 18.58 10.15 11.83
CA GLU A 10 17.60 10.44 10.78
C GLU A 10 16.73 9.21 10.50
N PHE A 11 17.32 8.02 10.46
CA PHE A 11 16.56 6.78 10.29
C PHE A 11 15.52 6.58 11.40
N GLY A 12 15.90 6.82 12.66
CA GLY A 12 14.98 6.78 13.81
C GLY A 12 13.81 7.76 13.71
N GLN A 13 14.01 8.91 13.06
CA GLN A 13 12.93 9.86 12.78
C GLN A 13 11.94 9.29 11.77
N PHE A 14 12.42 8.71 10.67
CA PHE A 14 11.55 8.05 9.68
C PHE A 14 10.83 6.84 10.27
N GLN A 15 11.50 6.01 11.08
CA GLN A 15 10.86 4.88 11.77
C GLN A 15 9.70 5.34 12.66
N SER A 16 9.95 6.35 13.50
CA SER A 16 8.96 6.87 14.44
C SER A 16 7.77 7.49 13.70
N TRP A 17 8.04 8.28 12.66
CA TRP A 17 7.01 8.89 11.83
C TRP A 17 6.18 7.83 11.10
N LEU A 18 6.81 6.83 10.47
CA LEU A 18 6.10 5.80 9.71
C LEU A 18 5.23 4.92 10.62
N TYR A 19 5.70 4.65 11.84
CA TYR A 19 4.90 3.96 12.85
C TYR A 19 3.68 4.79 13.27
N GLN A 20 3.84 6.09 13.51
CA GLN A 20 2.72 6.98 13.88
C GLN A 20 1.72 7.17 12.73
N ALA A 21 2.21 7.29 11.49
CA ALA A 21 1.36 7.57 10.34
C ALA A 21 0.62 6.32 9.82
N ALA A 22 1.24 5.14 9.88
CA ALA A 22 0.75 3.93 9.20
C ALA A 22 0.84 2.63 10.02
N GLY A 23 1.35 2.68 11.25
CA GLY A 23 1.57 1.49 12.08
C GLY A 23 2.69 0.57 11.58
N ILE A 24 3.49 1.00 10.58
CA ILE A 24 4.54 0.18 9.98
C ILE A 24 5.78 0.23 10.86
N SER A 25 6.17 -0.93 11.39
CA SER A 25 7.43 -1.10 12.10
C SER A 25 8.56 -1.46 11.12
N LEU A 26 9.59 -0.60 11.07
CA LEU A 26 10.80 -0.81 10.28
C LEU A 26 11.92 -1.30 11.19
N SER A 27 12.50 -2.46 10.89
CA SER A 27 13.70 -2.93 11.56
C SER A 27 14.96 -2.21 11.06
N GLU A 28 16.02 -2.16 11.88
CA GLU A 28 17.31 -1.56 11.52
C GLU A 28 17.90 -2.11 10.21
N ALA A 29 17.68 -3.39 9.92
CA ALA A 29 18.11 -4.02 8.68
C ALA A 29 17.52 -3.35 7.41
N LYS A 30 16.41 -2.62 7.53
CA LYS A 30 15.74 -1.91 6.41
C LYS A 30 16.30 -0.52 6.17
N LYS A 31 17.30 -0.04 6.92
CA LYS A 31 17.88 1.30 6.77
C LYS A 31 18.40 1.58 5.35
N ALA A 32 19.10 0.62 4.75
CA ALA A 32 19.60 0.76 3.38
C ALA A 32 18.46 0.87 2.35
N LEU A 33 17.35 0.16 2.57
CA LEU A 33 16.15 0.25 1.74
C LEU A 33 15.50 1.64 1.85
N VAL A 34 15.35 2.17 3.07
CA VAL A 34 14.81 3.53 3.28
C VAL A 34 15.67 4.57 2.57
N ALA A 35 16.99 4.50 2.76
CA ALA A 35 17.93 5.40 2.09
C ALA A 35 17.76 5.33 0.56
N GLY A 36 17.79 4.12 -0.02
CA GLY A 36 17.65 3.93 -1.46
C GLY A 36 16.33 4.45 -2.04
N ARG A 37 15.21 4.22 -1.34
CA ARG A 37 13.88 4.65 -1.79
C ARG A 37 13.70 6.16 -1.73
N LEU A 38 14.23 6.82 -0.69
CA LEU A 38 14.12 8.27 -0.52
C LEU A 38 15.18 9.07 -1.31
N PHE A 39 16.31 8.47 -1.69
CA PHE A 39 17.41 9.16 -2.36
C PHE A 39 16.99 9.94 -3.62
N LYS A 40 16.05 9.39 -4.41
CA LYS A 40 15.52 10.09 -5.59
C LYS A 40 14.77 11.38 -5.23
N ARG A 41 14.15 11.43 -4.04
CA ARG A 41 13.45 12.62 -3.54
C ARG A 41 14.43 13.69 -3.07
N LEU A 42 15.53 13.31 -2.40
CA LEU A 42 16.61 14.25 -2.07
C LEU A 42 17.16 14.92 -3.33
N LYS A 43 17.42 14.13 -4.39
CA LYS A 43 17.84 14.68 -5.69
C LYS A 43 16.81 15.60 -6.33
N HIS A 44 15.52 15.25 -6.23
CA HIS A 44 14.44 16.06 -6.80
C HIS A 44 14.37 17.45 -6.18
N TYR A 45 14.59 17.57 -4.87
CA TYR A 45 14.59 18.85 -4.15
C TYR A 45 15.97 19.51 -4.01
N GLY A 46 17.04 18.87 -4.51
CA GLY A 46 18.40 19.37 -4.37
C GLY A 46 18.88 19.44 -2.92
N LEU A 47 18.48 18.48 -2.09
CA LEU A 47 18.83 18.41 -0.66
C LEU A 47 20.09 17.58 -0.43
N ASP A 48 20.89 17.97 0.55
CA ASP A 48 22.18 17.34 0.84
C ASP A 48 22.09 16.29 1.96
N SER A 49 20.97 16.27 2.71
CA SER A 49 20.75 15.32 3.82
C SER A 49 19.32 14.78 3.89
N TYR A 50 19.17 13.62 4.52
CA TYR A 50 17.86 13.02 4.79
C TYR A 50 17.10 13.78 5.88
N GLY A 51 17.81 14.42 6.81
CA GLY A 51 17.22 15.28 7.83
C GLY A 51 16.59 16.54 7.26
N GLU A 52 17.18 17.15 6.22
CA GLU A 52 16.54 18.25 5.48
C GLU A 52 15.27 17.78 4.77
N TYR A 53 15.30 16.60 4.16
CA TYR A 53 14.11 16.01 3.55
C TYR A 53 13.03 15.70 4.60
N PHE A 54 13.40 15.16 5.75
CA PHE A 54 12.47 14.93 6.86
C PHE A 54 11.81 16.23 7.33
N LYS A 55 12.58 17.31 7.51
CA LYS A 55 12.03 18.62 7.86
C LYS A 55 11.06 19.13 6.80
N LEU A 56 11.39 18.95 5.51
CA LEU A 56 10.54 19.38 4.40
C LEU A 56 9.18 18.68 4.41
N ILE A 57 9.13 17.36 4.65
CA ILE A 57 7.84 16.64 4.68
C ILE A 57 7.05 16.88 5.97
N MET A 58 7.72 17.19 7.08
CA MET A 58 7.06 17.41 8.38
C MET A 58 6.62 18.86 8.62
N ASN A 59 7.02 19.83 7.78
CA ASN A 59 6.68 21.25 7.99
C ASN A 59 5.22 21.60 7.66
N GLY A 60 4.42 20.66 7.15
CA GLY A 60 3.01 20.84 6.82
C GLY A 60 2.71 21.64 5.56
N GLN A 61 3.73 22.15 4.85
CA GLN A 61 3.56 22.95 3.63
C GLN A 61 3.42 22.11 2.36
N ARG A 62 3.86 20.84 2.40
CA ARG A 62 3.85 19.90 1.26
C ARG A 62 3.23 18.57 1.64
N THR A 63 1.91 18.57 1.80
CA THR A 63 1.14 17.36 2.16
C THR A 63 1.19 16.29 1.07
N ASP A 64 1.33 16.70 -0.19
CA ASP A 64 1.58 15.83 -1.34
C ASP A 64 2.91 15.07 -1.22
N GLU A 65 3.98 15.76 -0.82
CA GLU A 65 5.29 15.12 -0.65
C GLU A 65 5.30 14.12 0.51
N LEU A 66 4.57 14.42 1.59
CA LEU A 66 4.40 13.50 2.71
C LEU A 66 3.76 12.19 2.24
N GLN A 67 2.73 12.26 1.39
CA GLN A 67 2.11 11.07 0.79
C GLN A 67 3.09 10.32 -0.13
N VAL A 68 3.90 11.03 -0.92
CA VAL A 68 4.94 10.41 -1.77
C VAL A 68 5.97 9.66 -0.93
N ALA A 69 6.42 10.24 0.19
CA ALA A 69 7.33 9.58 1.11
C ALA A 69 6.70 8.31 1.71
N LEU A 70 5.42 8.37 2.07
CA LEU A 70 4.66 7.22 2.56
C LEU A 70 4.59 6.11 1.51
N ASP A 71 4.17 6.44 0.28
CA ASP A 71 4.06 5.52 -0.85
C ASP A 71 5.39 4.82 -1.18
N LEU A 72 6.51 5.55 -1.05
CA LEU A 72 7.83 4.97 -1.24
C LEU A 72 8.22 4.01 -0.12
N LEU A 73 7.77 4.23 1.11
CA LEU A 73 8.21 3.43 2.26
C LEU A 73 7.29 2.24 2.56
N THR A 74 6.12 2.16 1.94
CA THR A 74 5.26 0.96 1.99
C THR A 74 5.79 -0.17 1.10
N THR A 75 5.43 -1.42 1.40
CA THR A 75 5.76 -2.57 0.55
C THR A 75 4.47 -3.06 -0.09
N ASN A 76 4.38 -2.93 -1.41
CA ASN A 76 3.15 -3.15 -2.17
C ASN A 76 3.21 -4.43 -3.02
N GLU A 77 3.80 -5.50 -2.51
CA GLU A 77 3.89 -6.77 -3.26
C GLU A 77 2.51 -7.45 -3.31
N THR A 78 1.99 -7.66 -4.51
CA THR A 78 0.72 -8.35 -4.75
C THR A 78 0.74 -8.99 -6.14
N TYR A 79 -0.13 -9.97 -6.36
CA TYR A 79 -0.33 -10.63 -7.65
C TYR A 79 -1.68 -11.35 -7.63
N PHE A 80 -2.21 -11.63 -8.82
CA PHE A 80 -3.50 -12.29 -8.97
C PHE A 80 -3.53 -13.64 -8.26
N PHE A 81 -4.61 -13.87 -7.51
CA PHE A 81 -4.86 -15.09 -6.76
C PHE A 81 -3.72 -15.47 -5.80
N ARG A 82 -3.07 -14.45 -5.20
CA ARG A 82 -2.10 -14.66 -4.13
C ARG A 82 -2.72 -15.46 -2.99
N GLU A 83 -2.02 -16.51 -2.55
CA GLU A 83 -2.53 -17.46 -1.55
C GLU A 83 -3.85 -18.14 -2.01
N PRO A 84 -3.81 -18.97 -3.07
CA PRO A 84 -5.00 -19.46 -3.76
C PRO A 84 -6.02 -20.20 -2.86
N LYS A 85 -5.55 -20.79 -1.76
CA LYS A 85 -6.37 -21.47 -0.75
C LYS A 85 -7.46 -20.57 -0.14
N HIS A 86 -7.23 -19.25 -0.06
CA HIS A 86 -8.26 -18.33 0.42
C HIS A 86 -9.44 -18.21 -0.56
N PHE A 87 -9.15 -18.22 -1.87
CA PHE A 87 -10.19 -18.18 -2.90
C PHE A 87 -10.92 -19.52 -3.00
N ASP A 88 -10.21 -20.65 -2.81
CA ASP A 88 -10.84 -21.97 -2.66
C ASP A 88 -11.82 -21.98 -1.48
N PHE A 89 -11.38 -21.48 -0.32
CA PHE A 89 -12.23 -21.38 0.86
C PHE A 89 -13.44 -20.48 0.64
N LEU A 90 -13.25 -19.30 0.04
CA LEU A 90 -14.34 -18.39 -0.33
C LEU A 90 -15.39 -19.12 -1.19
N ARG A 91 -14.94 -19.79 -2.26
CA ARG A 91 -15.82 -20.55 -3.18
C ARG A 91 -16.55 -21.71 -2.51
N GLN A 92 -15.87 -22.48 -1.68
CA GLN A 92 -16.40 -23.74 -1.14
C GLN A 92 -17.23 -23.54 0.12
N HIS A 93 -16.92 -22.53 0.93
CA HIS A 93 -17.46 -22.40 2.29
C HIS A 93 -18.19 -21.10 2.56
N VAL A 94 -18.03 -20.07 1.73
CA VAL A 94 -18.65 -18.76 1.99
C VAL A 94 -19.74 -18.46 0.96
N LEU A 95 -19.41 -18.54 -0.33
CA LEU A 95 -20.36 -18.21 -1.41
C LEU A 95 -21.63 -19.08 -1.41
N PRO A 96 -21.60 -20.40 -1.08
CA PRO A 96 -22.83 -21.21 -1.03
C PRO A 96 -23.85 -20.75 0.03
N HIS A 97 -23.43 -19.93 0.99
CA HIS A 97 -24.29 -19.36 2.02
C HIS A 97 -24.73 -17.92 1.72
N ALA A 98 -24.40 -17.38 0.55
CA ALA A 98 -24.88 -16.08 0.12
C ALA A 98 -26.42 -16.07 0.03
N THR A 99 -27.05 -15.03 0.57
CA THR A 99 -28.51 -14.90 0.54
C THR A 99 -28.98 -14.45 -0.84
N PRO A 100 -29.81 -15.23 -1.55
CA PRO A 100 -30.33 -14.83 -2.86
C PRO A 100 -31.04 -13.48 -2.81
N GLY A 101 -30.77 -12.63 -3.79
CA GLY A 101 -31.37 -11.28 -3.90
C GLY A 101 -30.79 -10.22 -2.96
N LYS A 102 -29.88 -10.57 -2.03
CA LYS A 102 -29.15 -9.61 -1.20
C LYS A 102 -27.75 -9.37 -1.77
N THR A 103 -27.31 -8.12 -1.79
CA THR A 103 -25.96 -7.78 -2.25
C THR A 103 -24.89 -8.39 -1.34
N PHE A 104 -24.03 -9.23 -1.91
CA PHE A 104 -22.86 -9.80 -1.24
C PHE A 104 -21.70 -8.80 -1.29
N ARG A 105 -21.12 -8.45 -0.14
CA ARG A 105 -20.12 -7.37 -0.04
C ARG A 105 -18.80 -7.91 0.49
N LEU A 106 -17.69 -7.62 -0.19
CA LEU A 106 -16.34 -7.91 0.27
C LEU A 106 -15.51 -6.64 0.39
N TRP A 107 -14.57 -6.65 1.33
CA TRP A 107 -13.59 -5.58 1.51
C TRP A 107 -12.17 -6.16 1.48
N SER A 108 -11.39 -5.74 0.47
CA SER A 108 -9.94 -5.89 0.42
C SER A 108 -9.30 -4.67 1.11
N ALA A 109 -8.82 -4.87 2.34
CA ALA A 109 -8.40 -3.78 3.22
C ALA A 109 -7.01 -3.20 2.90
N ALA A 110 -6.18 -3.93 2.15
CA ALA A 110 -4.85 -3.53 1.68
C ALA A 110 -4.70 -3.96 0.22
N SER A 111 -5.48 -3.33 -0.66
CA SER A 111 -5.70 -3.78 -2.03
C SER A 111 -4.50 -3.64 -2.95
N SER A 112 -3.48 -2.86 -2.56
CA SER A 112 -2.30 -2.55 -3.37
C SER A 112 -2.68 -2.11 -4.78
N SER A 113 -2.04 -2.65 -5.82
CA SER A 113 -2.30 -2.36 -7.24
C SER A 113 -3.54 -3.04 -7.82
N GLY A 114 -4.40 -3.65 -6.98
CA GLY A 114 -5.74 -4.09 -7.37
C GLY A 114 -5.87 -5.58 -7.67
N GLU A 115 -4.78 -6.34 -7.73
CA GLU A 115 -4.82 -7.76 -8.07
C GLU A 115 -5.71 -8.58 -7.11
N GLU A 116 -5.69 -8.27 -5.81
CA GLU A 116 -6.56 -8.94 -4.83
C GLU A 116 -8.05 -8.61 -5.04
N PRO A 117 -8.51 -7.34 -5.04
CA PRO A 117 -9.93 -7.05 -5.27
C PRO A 117 -10.41 -7.52 -6.64
N TYR A 118 -9.55 -7.54 -7.67
CA TYR A 118 -9.90 -8.13 -8.96
C TYR A 118 -10.03 -9.66 -8.88
N SER A 119 -9.12 -10.37 -8.21
CA SER A 119 -9.27 -11.82 -7.97
C SER A 119 -10.53 -12.15 -7.17
N LEU A 120 -10.89 -11.32 -6.19
CA LEU A 120 -12.17 -11.45 -5.47
C LEU A 120 -13.34 -11.24 -6.43
N ALA A 121 -13.34 -10.18 -7.25
CA ALA A 121 -14.41 -9.91 -8.20
C ALA A 121 -14.59 -11.05 -9.21
N MET A 122 -13.49 -11.61 -9.75
CA MET A 122 -13.53 -12.79 -10.63
C MET A 122 -14.15 -13.99 -9.90
N THR A 123 -13.74 -14.23 -8.65
CA THR A 123 -14.26 -15.33 -7.82
C THR A 123 -15.76 -15.17 -7.54
N LEU A 124 -16.23 -13.95 -7.26
CA LEU A 124 -17.65 -13.66 -7.04
C LEU A 124 -18.46 -13.83 -8.33
N ALA A 125 -17.95 -13.35 -9.46
CA ALA A 125 -18.59 -13.46 -10.77
C ALA A 125 -18.81 -14.93 -11.17
N GLU A 126 -17.86 -15.82 -10.85
CA GLU A 126 -17.98 -17.26 -11.10
C GLU A 126 -18.93 -17.96 -10.12
N GLY A 127 -18.94 -17.56 -8.84
CA GLY A 127 -19.61 -18.29 -7.77
C GLY A 127 -21.04 -17.85 -7.42
N LEU A 128 -21.42 -16.60 -7.73
CA LEU A 128 -22.69 -16.01 -7.24
C LEU A 128 -23.81 -15.95 -8.29
N GLY A 129 -23.53 -16.27 -9.56
CA GLY A 129 -24.51 -16.24 -10.64
C GLY A 129 -25.16 -14.86 -10.79
N THR A 130 -26.48 -14.77 -10.58
CA THR A 130 -27.23 -13.51 -10.67
C THR A 130 -27.34 -12.75 -9.34
N THR A 131 -26.79 -13.28 -8.24
CA THR A 131 -26.81 -12.58 -6.95
C THR A 131 -25.96 -11.32 -7.06
N PRO A 132 -26.49 -10.13 -6.72
CA PRO A 132 -25.72 -8.90 -6.82
C PRO A 132 -24.54 -8.91 -5.84
N TRP A 133 -23.44 -8.26 -6.21
CA TRP A 133 -22.25 -8.19 -5.37
C TRP A 133 -21.46 -6.90 -5.55
N GLU A 134 -20.61 -6.60 -4.57
CA GLU A 134 -19.65 -5.50 -4.61
C GLU A 134 -18.34 -5.89 -3.92
N VAL A 135 -17.24 -5.31 -4.42
CA VAL A 135 -15.91 -5.41 -3.81
C VAL A 135 -15.39 -4.00 -3.57
N ILE A 136 -15.05 -3.71 -2.32
CA ILE A 136 -14.38 -2.47 -1.92
C ILE A 136 -12.89 -2.77 -1.77
N GLY A 137 -12.03 -2.00 -2.42
CA GLY A 137 -10.58 -2.03 -2.20
C GLY A 137 -10.12 -0.74 -1.55
N SER A 138 -9.37 -0.83 -0.45
CA SER A 138 -8.71 0.31 0.17
C SER A 138 -7.22 0.05 0.31
N ASP A 139 -6.42 1.10 0.21
CA ASP A 139 -5.00 1.06 0.51
C ASP A 139 -4.56 2.42 1.06
N ILE A 140 -3.49 2.43 1.85
CA ILE A 140 -2.90 3.66 2.35
C ILE A 140 -2.09 4.36 1.24
N SER A 141 -1.63 3.61 0.25
CA SER A 141 -0.83 4.13 -0.83
C SER A 141 -1.67 4.67 -1.98
N SER A 142 -1.58 5.98 -2.20
CA SER A 142 -2.32 6.66 -3.26
C SER A 142 -1.86 6.23 -4.65
N GLN A 143 -0.56 5.98 -4.81
CA GLN A 143 0.05 5.55 -6.07
C GLN A 143 -0.47 4.19 -6.53
N VAL A 144 -0.61 3.21 -5.64
CA VAL A 144 -1.08 1.88 -6.02
C VAL A 144 -2.59 1.86 -6.25
N LEU A 145 -3.37 2.65 -5.51
CA LEU A 145 -4.79 2.85 -5.78
C LEU A 145 -5.02 3.45 -7.18
N ALA A 146 -4.17 4.37 -7.62
CA ALA A 146 -4.26 4.90 -8.99
C ALA A 146 -4.01 3.81 -10.04
N LYS A 147 -3.05 2.91 -9.81
CA LYS A 147 -2.81 1.74 -10.68
C LYS A 147 -3.99 0.78 -10.68
N ALA A 148 -4.52 0.47 -9.50
CA ALA A 148 -5.70 -0.39 -9.34
C ALA A 148 -6.89 0.14 -10.14
N ARG A 149 -7.18 1.44 -10.06
CA ARG A 149 -8.27 2.07 -10.83
C ARG A 149 -8.06 2.01 -12.34
N ALA A 150 -6.82 1.99 -12.80
CA ALA A 150 -6.51 1.91 -14.23
C ALA A 150 -6.60 0.48 -14.80
N GLY A 151 -6.65 -0.56 -13.95
CA GLY A 151 -6.70 -1.96 -14.39
C GLY A 151 -5.46 -2.39 -15.19
N HIS A 152 -4.28 -1.89 -14.79
CA HIS A 152 -3.01 -2.08 -15.49
C HIS A 152 -2.48 -3.52 -15.40
#